data_AF-A0A7C2SFQ0-F1
#
_entry.id   AF-A0A7C2SFQ0-F1
#
_cell.length_a   1.000
_cell.length_b   1.000
_cell.length_c   1.000
_cell.angle_alpha   90.00
_cell.angle_beta   90.00
_cell.angle_gamma   90.00
#
_symmetry.space_group_name_H-M   'P 1'
#
loop_
_entity.id
_entity.type
_entity.pdbx_description
1 polymer ?
#
loop_
_entity_poly.entity_id
_entity_poly.type
_entity_poly.pdbx_seq_one_letter_code
_entity_poly.pdbx_strand_id
1 'polypeptide(L)'
;MTHAELAWEFAELFAGLSIERVNEVLAKNVPLETLEFFGSYAESFAQAERVDGPLARRLPNLLLVGYLLRVLEERLLDEPPAGEPGTN
;
A
#
# COMPACT_ATOMS: atom_id res chain seq x y z
N MET A 1 14.13 -2.57 14.48
CA MET A 1 12.77 -2.61 13.91
C MET A 1 12.78 -3.59 12.77
N THR A 2 11.97 -4.64 12.84
CA THR A 2 11.86 -5.64 11.79
C THR A 2 10.93 -5.14 10.68
N HIS A 3 11.02 -5.70 9.48
CA HIS A 3 10.15 -5.31 8.36
C HIS A 3 8.66 -5.58 8.65
N ALA A 4 8.36 -6.62 9.42
CA ALA A 4 7.00 -6.92 9.86
C ALA A 4 6.46 -5.85 10.83
N GLU A 5 7.31 -5.34 11.73
CA GLU A 5 6.93 -4.22 12.62
C GLU A 5 6.64 -2.95 11.80
N LEU A 6 7.45 -2.66 10.78
CA LEU A 6 7.30 -1.49 9.92
C LEU A 6 5.99 -1.55 9.09
N ALA A 7 5.65 -2.72 8.54
CA ALA A 7 4.39 -2.93 7.82
C ALA A 7 3.16 -2.81 8.75
N TRP A 8 3.27 -3.33 9.98
CA TRP A 8 2.20 -3.20 10.99
C TRP A 8 2.01 -1.74 11.42
N GLU A 9 3.09 -1.03 11.76
CA GLU A 9 3.01 0.39 12.11
C GLU A 9 2.39 1.21 10.98
N PHE A 10 2.74 0.89 9.72
CA PHE A 10 2.15 1.54 8.55
C PHE A 10 0.65 1.25 8.41
N ALA A 11 0.22 0.00 8.62
CA ALA A 11 -1.19 -0.40 8.58
C ALA A 11 -2.01 0.28 9.71
N GLU A 12 -1.48 0.36 10.93
CA GLU A 12 -2.12 1.05 12.06
C GLU A 12 -2.25 2.56 11.81
N LEU A 13 -1.18 3.19 11.31
CA LEU A 13 -1.20 4.61 10.94
C LEU A 13 -2.30 4.89 9.93
N PHE A 14 -2.41 4.08 8.88
CA PHE A 14 -3.43 4.25 7.84
C PHE A 14 -4.86 3.93 8.32
N ALA A 15 -5.03 2.96 9.21
CA ALA A 15 -6.34 2.64 9.78
C ALA A 15 -6.96 3.82 10.56
N GLY A 16 -6.11 4.67 11.15
CA GLY A 16 -6.54 5.88 11.86
C GLY A 16 -6.87 7.07 10.97
N LEU A 17 -6.59 7.03 9.66
CA LEU A 17 -6.77 8.18 8.76
C LEU A 17 -8.15 8.21 8.11
N SER A 18 -8.67 9.42 7.91
CA SER A 18 -9.86 9.62 7.07
C SER A 18 -9.54 9.37 5.59
N ILE A 19 -10.57 9.09 4.79
CA ILE A 19 -10.41 8.85 3.34
C ILE A 19 -9.77 10.07 2.67
N GLU A 20 -10.19 11.26 3.06
CA GLU A 20 -9.70 12.53 2.52
C GLU A 20 -8.21 12.68 2.80
N ARG A 21 -7.76 12.32 4.01
CA ARG A 21 -6.35 12.41 4.38
C ARG A 21 -5.51 11.39 3.62
N VAL A 22 -6.01 10.17 3.43
CA VAL A 22 -5.34 9.16 2.60
C VAL A 22 -5.22 9.63 1.16
N ASN A 23 -6.30 10.17 0.57
CA ASN A 23 -6.28 10.73 -0.78
C ASN A 23 -5.23 11.84 -0.93
N GLU A 24 -5.15 12.74 0.06
CA GLU A 24 -4.20 13.87 0.04
C GLU A 24 -2.74 13.40 0.07
N VAL A 25 -2.44 12.36 0.86
CA VAL A 25 -1.10 11.76 0.93
C VAL A 25 -0.76 11.03 -0.37
N LEU A 26 -1.68 10.24 -0.91
CA LEU A 26 -1.47 9.50 -2.15
C LEU A 26 -1.26 10.45 -3.35
N ALA A 27 -2.07 11.50 -3.48
CA ALA A 27 -1.95 12.48 -4.55
C ALA A 27 -0.60 13.22 -4.56
N LYS A 28 0.07 13.34 -3.41
CA LYS A 28 1.38 13.99 -3.29
C LYS A 28 2.56 13.07 -3.61
N ASN A 29 2.37 11.75 -3.49
CA ASN A 29 3.48 10.79 -3.47
C ASN A 29 3.39 9.70 -4.56
N VAL A 30 2.25 9.59 -5.24
CA VAL A 30 2.00 8.56 -6.25
C VAL A 30 1.75 9.21 -7.61
N PRO A 31 2.33 8.70 -8.71
CA PRO A 31 2.04 9.20 -10.06
C PRO A 31 0.54 9.14 -10.38
N LEU A 32 0.05 10.15 -11.10
CA LEU A 32 -1.36 10.24 -11.48
C LEU A 32 -1.87 9.01 -12.23
N GLU A 33 -1.08 8.50 -13.19
CA GLU A 33 -1.43 7.31 -13.97
C GLU A 33 -1.65 6.07 -13.08
N THR A 34 -0.87 5.92 -12.01
CA THR A 34 -1.06 4.84 -11.04
C THR A 34 -2.35 5.02 -10.25
N LEU A 35 -2.68 6.26 -9.85
CA LEU A 35 -3.94 6.57 -9.16
C LEU A 35 -5.15 6.28 -10.06
N GLU A 36 -5.08 6.67 -11.33
CA GLU A 36 -6.12 6.42 -12.33
C GLU A 36 -6.32 4.91 -12.56
N PHE A 37 -5.24 4.15 -12.72
CA PHE A 37 -5.29 2.70 -12.84
C PHE A 37 -6.03 2.05 -11.66
N PHE A 38 -5.62 2.34 -10.41
CA PHE A 38 -6.26 1.75 -9.23
C PHE A 38 -7.71 2.22 -9.06
N GLY A 39 -8.03 3.47 -9.44
CA GLY A 39 -9.39 3.97 -9.47
C GLY A 39 -10.29 3.16 -10.41
N SER A 40 -9.91 3.05 -11.68
CA SER A 40 -10.69 2.31 -12.68
C SER A 40 -10.76 0.80 -12.41
N TYR A 41 -9.66 0.22 -11.93
CA TYR A 41 -9.62 -1.20 -11.55
C TYR A 41 -10.53 -1.49 -10.35
N ALA A 42 -10.45 -0.68 -9.29
CA ALA A 42 -11.28 -0.85 -8.10
C ALA A 42 -12.77 -0.71 -8.41
N GLU A 43 -13.14 0.23 -9.28
CA GLU A 43 -14.54 0.40 -9.72
C GLU A 43 -15.03 -0.83 -10.49
N SER A 44 -14.24 -1.31 -11.45
CA SER A 44 -14.57 -2.51 -12.24
C SER A 44 -14.68 -3.76 -11.34
N PHE A 45 -13.75 -3.91 -10.40
CA PHE A 45 -13.76 -5.00 -9.41
C PHE A 45 -14.99 -4.92 -8.50
N ALA A 46 -15.31 -3.74 -7.97
CA ALA A 46 -16.46 -3.54 -7.11
C ALA A 46 -17.77 -3.90 -7.82
N GLN A 47 -17.90 -3.54 -9.09
CA GLN A 47 -19.07 -3.90 -9.90
C GLN A 47 -19.16 -5.42 -10.13
N ALA A 48 -18.05 -6.07 -10.47
CA ALA A 48 -18.02 -7.51 -10.72
C ALA A 48 -18.37 -8.33 -9.46
N GLU A 49 -17.83 -7.92 -8.31
CA GLU A 49 -17.98 -8.62 -7.03
C GLU A 49 -19.15 -8.09 -6.18
N ARG A 50 -19.94 -7.15 -6.71
CA ARG A 50 -21.08 -6.52 -6.03
C ARG A 50 -20.71 -5.93 -4.67
N VAL A 51 -19.55 -5.26 -4.62
CA VAL A 51 -19.10 -4.50 -3.45
C VAL A 51 -19.69 -3.11 -3.51
N ASP A 52 -20.50 -2.76 -2.51
CA ASP A 52 -21.21 -1.48 -2.45
C ASP A 52 -20.85 -0.65 -1.20
N GLY A 53 -21.32 0.60 -1.19
CA GLY A 53 -21.31 1.45 0.00
C GLY A 53 -19.92 1.98 0.39
N PRO A 54 -19.65 2.20 1.70
CA PRO A 54 -18.40 2.79 2.17
C PRO A 54 -17.15 1.99 1.82
N LEU A 55 -17.26 0.67 1.71
CA LEU A 55 -16.14 -0.21 1.34
C LEU A 55 -15.75 0.00 -0.13
N ALA A 56 -16.73 0.09 -1.03
CA ALA A 56 -16.49 0.35 -2.45
C ALA A 56 -15.71 1.66 -2.67
N ARG A 57 -16.04 2.71 -1.92
CA ARG A 57 -15.34 4.01 -1.98
C ARG A 57 -13.91 3.98 -1.46
N ARG A 58 -13.58 2.98 -0.61
CA ARG A 58 -12.25 2.82 -0.02
C ARG A 58 -11.37 1.85 -0.80
N LEU A 59 -11.94 1.00 -1.67
CA LEU A 59 -11.22 -0.01 -2.44
C LEU A 59 -10.00 0.53 -3.20
N PRO A 60 -10.07 1.65 -3.95
CA PRO A 60 -8.90 2.17 -4.66
C PRO A 60 -7.71 2.41 -3.73
N ASN A 61 -7.98 3.04 -2.58
CA ASN A 61 -6.95 3.35 -1.58
C ASN A 61 -6.42 2.08 -0.91
N LEU A 62 -7.29 1.14 -0.57
CA LEU A 62 -6.90 -0.13 0.05
C LEU A 62 -6.01 -0.96 -0.87
N LEU A 63 -6.37 -1.05 -2.16
CA LEU A 63 -5.58 -1.77 -3.16
C LEU A 63 -4.21 -1.13 -3.39
N LEU A 64 -4.17 0.21 -3.50
CA LEU A 64 -2.92 0.93 -3.67
C LEU A 64 -2.01 0.81 -2.44
N VAL A 65 -2.56 0.95 -1.23
CA VAL A 65 -1.79 0.75 0.01
C VAL A 65 -1.27 -0.69 0.11
N GLY A 66 -2.11 -1.68 -0.19
CA GLY A 66 -1.69 -3.09 -0.22
C GLY A 66 -0.56 -3.34 -1.22
N TYR A 67 -0.65 -2.74 -2.41
CA TYR A 67 0.41 -2.81 -3.42
C TYR A 67 1.71 -2.17 -2.92
N LEU A 68 1.66 -0.97 -2.32
CA LEU A 68 2.84 -0.29 -1.79
C LEU A 68 3.52 -1.09 -0.67
N LEU A 69 2.73 -1.69 0.24
CA LEU A 69 3.25 -2.59 1.27
C LEU A 69 3.94 -3.81 0.65
N ARG A 70 3.32 -4.42 -0.37
CA ARG A 70 3.89 -5.59 -1.05
C ARG A 70 5.21 -5.24 -1.75
N VAL A 71 5.29 -4.10 -2.43
CA VAL A 71 6.53 -3.62 -3.06
C VAL A 71 7.60 -3.35 -2.01
N LEU A 72 7.24 -2.73 -0.88
CA LEU A 72 8.16 -2.49 0.22
C LEU A 72 8.71 -3.81 0.78
N GLU A 73 7.85 -4.79 1.03
CA GLU A 73 8.27 -6.13 1.47
C GLU A 73 9.24 -6.78 0.47
N GLU A 74 8.93 -6.78 -0.82
CA GLU A 74 9.81 -7.37 -1.85
C GLU A 74 11.19 -6.70 -1.88
N ARG A 75 11.24 -5.37 -1.75
CA ARG A 75 12.51 -4.62 -1.76
C ARG A 75 13.33 -4.81 -0.49
N LEU A 76 12.66 -4.97 0.67
CA LEU A 76 13.32 -5.18 1.95
C LEU A 76 13.78 -6.64 2.15
N LEU A 77 13.23 -7.59 1.40
CA LEU A 77 13.68 -8.98 1.36
C LEU A 77 14.99 -9.18 0.57
N ASP A 78 15.37 -8.21 -0.26
CA ASP A 78 16.55 -8.27 -1.13
C ASP A 78 17.83 -7.66 -0.49
N GLU A 79 17.80 -7.24 0.78
CA GLU A 79 19.03 -6.83 1.48
C GLU A 79 19.74 -8.10 2.03
N PRO A 80 20.86 -8.56 1.43
CA PRO A 80 21.63 -9.63 2.05
C PRO A 80 22.14 -9.11 3.41
N PRO A 81 22.17 -9.97 4.45
CA PRO A 81 22.69 -9.55 5.75
C PRO A 81 24.08 -8.95 5.56
N ALA A 82 24.26 -7.71 6.03
CA ALA A 82 25.49 -6.97 5.90
C ALA A 82 26.67 -7.79 6.44
N GLY A 83 27.47 -8.33 5.51
CA GLY A 83 28.81 -8.89 5.69
C GLY A 83 29.03 -9.77 6.91
N GLU A 84 29.08 -11.09 6.72
CA GLU A 84 30.01 -11.88 7.53
C GLU A 84 31.43 -11.35 7.24
N PRO A 85 32.17 -10.83 8.23
CA PRO A 85 33.54 -10.43 8.00
C PRO A 85 34.33 -11.69 7.66
N GLY A 86 34.87 -11.73 6.44
CA GLY A 86 35.75 -12.78 5.99
C GLY A 86 36.83 -13.03 7.03
N THR A 87 36.88 -14.27 7.52
CA THR A 87 37.98 -14.79 8.30
C THR A 87 39.26 -14.73 7.47
N ASN A 88 40.15 -13.82 7.83
CA ASN A 88 41.56 -13.87 7.50
C ASN A 88 42.33 -14.45 8.69
#